data_AF-A0A7V5WE55-F1
#
_entry.id   AF-A0A7V5WE55-F1
#
_cell.length_a   1.000
_cell.length_b   1.000
_cell.length_c   1.000
_cell.angle_alpha   90.00
_cell.angle_beta   90.00
_cell.angle_gamma   90.00
#
_symmetry.space_group_name_H-M   'P 1'
#
loop_
_entity.id
_entity.type
_entity.pdbx_description
1 polymer ?
#
loop_
_entity_poly.entity_id
_entity_poly.type
_entity_poly.pdbx_seq_one_letter_code
_entity_poly.pdbx_strand_id
1 'polypeptide(L)'
;MFPKTLIFVVVSALLLTGCAPVVVTVTVPPSPLETVVVTATPSPTPPPTPTPLPKPHVLTVCLLGEPDTLYLYGGSHLPATQQVLSALYDGPIDHLEYGYRPVLLQKLPSFADGDALVRVVQVHAGDRVVDAAGRATR
;
A
#
# COMPACT_ATOMS: atom_id res chain seq x y z
N MET A 1 -31.64 39.21 -10.13
CA MET A 1 -30.43 38.35 -9.98
C MET A 1 -30.53 37.30 -8.86
N PHE A 2 -31.68 37.11 -8.19
CA PHE A 2 -31.84 36.22 -7.04
C PHE A 2 -32.37 34.77 -7.27
N PRO A 3 -33.02 34.38 -8.40
CA PRO A 3 -33.68 33.07 -8.44
C PRO A 3 -32.72 31.88 -8.63
N LYS A 4 -31.56 32.11 -9.27
CA LYS A 4 -30.58 31.05 -9.59
C LYS A 4 -29.78 30.57 -8.38
N THR A 5 -29.44 31.47 -7.47
CA THR A 5 -28.74 31.14 -6.22
C THR A 5 -29.65 30.38 -5.25
N LEU A 6 -30.94 30.72 -5.19
CA LEU A 6 -31.91 29.99 -4.35
C LEU A 6 -32.08 28.54 -4.81
N ILE A 7 -32.19 28.30 -6.12
CA ILE A 7 -32.33 26.95 -6.69
C ILE A 7 -31.09 26.09 -6.37
N PHE A 8 -29.89 26.67 -6.49
CA PHE A 8 -28.65 25.96 -6.20
C PHE A 8 -28.54 25.52 -4.74
N VAL A 9 -29.00 26.36 -3.80
CA VAL A 9 -29.01 26.05 -2.37
C VAL A 9 -30.01 24.94 -2.04
N VAL A 10 -31.20 24.96 -2.64
CA VAL A 10 -32.23 23.92 -2.41
C VAL A 10 -31.80 22.56 -2.95
N VAL A 11 -31.19 22.52 -4.14
CA VAL A 11 -30.67 21.26 -4.73
C VAL A 11 -29.52 20.69 -3.90
N SER A 12 -28.63 21.54 -3.40
CA SER A 12 -27.54 21.10 -2.53
C SER A 12 -28.06 20.52 -1.20
N ALA A 13 -29.09 21.11 -0.59
CA ALA A 13 -29.64 20.60 0.66
C ALA A 13 -30.31 19.22 0.52
N LEU A 14 -30.91 18.94 -0.65
CA LEU A 14 -31.60 17.67 -0.92
C LEU A 14 -30.63 16.48 -1.10
N LEU A 15 -29.37 16.75 -1.47
CA LEU A 15 -28.36 15.72 -1.71
C LEU A 15 -27.69 15.20 -0.42
N LEU A 16 -27.81 15.92 0.71
CA LEU A 16 -27.13 15.56 1.97
C LEU A 16 -27.94 14.63 2.90
N THR A 17 -29.20 14.30 2.59
CA THR A 17 -30.09 13.56 3.52
C THR A 17 -30.08 12.03 3.37
N GLY A 18 -29.14 11.46 2.62
CA GLY A 18 -29.16 10.06 2.20
C GLY A 18 -28.19 9.13 2.94
N CYS A 19 -28.26 8.99 4.28
CA CYS A 19 -27.76 7.78 4.93
C CYS A 19 -28.26 7.66 6.38
N ALA A 20 -29.17 6.73 6.66
CA ALA A 20 -29.50 6.30 8.01
C ALA A 20 -29.24 4.78 8.13
N PRO A 21 -28.51 4.32 9.16
CA PRO A 21 -28.24 2.89 9.35
C PRO A 21 -29.49 2.17 9.89
N VAL A 22 -29.84 1.04 9.25
CA VAL A 22 -30.90 0.14 9.74
C VAL A 22 -30.28 -0.82 10.75
N VAL A 23 -30.76 -0.79 12.00
CA VAL A 23 -30.36 -1.72 13.06
C VAL A 23 -31.46 -2.75 13.26
N VAL A 24 -31.14 -4.04 13.11
CA VAL A 24 -32.05 -5.15 13.38
C VAL A 24 -31.69 -5.77 14.72
N THR A 25 -32.55 -5.59 15.71
CA THR A 25 -32.45 -6.26 17.01
C THR A 25 -33.21 -7.58 16.97
N VAL A 26 -32.50 -8.69 17.20
CA VAL A 26 -33.11 -10.02 17.37
C VAL A 26 -33.30 -10.27 18.86
N THR A 27 -34.55 -10.41 19.28
CA THR A 27 -34.93 -10.72 20.66
C THR A 27 -35.02 -12.23 20.83
N VAL A 28 -34.26 -12.79 21.79
CA VAL A 28 -34.35 -14.22 22.16
C VAL A 28 -35.08 -14.34 23.51
N PRO A 29 -36.09 -15.21 23.65
CA PRO A 29 -36.85 -15.36 24.90
C PRO A 29 -36.08 -16.14 25.98
N PRO A 30 -36.25 -15.82 27.28
CA PRO A 30 -35.64 -16.58 28.37
C PRO A 30 -36.56 -17.75 28.80
N SER A 31 -35.99 -18.96 28.94
CA SER A 31 -36.66 -20.11 29.57
C SER A 31 -35.70 -20.76 30.57
N PRO A 32 -36.11 -21.03 31.84
CA PRO A 32 -35.24 -21.61 32.84
C PRO A 32 -35.52 -23.11 33.01
N LEU A 33 -34.57 -23.96 32.63
CA LEU A 33 -34.50 -25.34 33.12
C LEU A 33 -33.09 -25.59 33.67
N GLU A 34 -33.02 -26.16 34.88
CA GLU A 34 -31.79 -26.62 35.52
C GLU A 34 -31.02 -27.58 34.62
N THR A 35 -29.77 -27.22 34.34
CA THR A 35 -28.86 -28.01 33.51
C THR A 35 -27.76 -28.57 34.39
N VAL A 36 -27.74 -29.90 34.57
CA VAL A 36 -26.62 -30.63 35.17
C VAL A 36 -25.41 -30.50 34.25
N VAL A 37 -24.37 -29.80 34.70
CA VAL A 37 -23.13 -29.61 33.94
C VAL A 37 -22.25 -30.85 34.08
N VAL A 38 -22.44 -31.82 33.18
CA VAL A 38 -21.44 -32.86 32.93
C VAL A 38 -20.31 -32.21 32.13
N THR A 39 -19.17 -31.99 32.77
CA THR A 39 -17.97 -31.49 32.07
C THR A 39 -17.39 -32.63 31.24
N ALA A 40 -17.69 -32.64 29.94
CA ALA A 40 -17.08 -33.56 29.00
C ALA A 40 -15.60 -33.19 28.81
N THR A 41 -14.69 -34.11 29.13
CA THR A 41 -13.26 -33.96 28.79
C THR A 41 -13.14 -33.90 27.27
N PRO A 42 -12.56 -32.83 26.68
CA PRO A 42 -12.41 -32.74 25.23
C PRO A 42 -11.48 -33.85 24.74
N SER A 43 -11.95 -34.60 23.75
CA SER A 43 -11.14 -35.59 23.03
C SER A 43 -9.94 -34.88 22.36
N PRO A 44 -8.73 -35.48 22.35
CA PRO A 44 -7.56 -34.86 21.74
C PRO A 44 -7.83 -34.56 20.25
N THR A 45 -7.67 -33.29 19.88
CA THR A 45 -7.75 -32.86 18.49
C THR A 45 -6.60 -33.52 17.70
N PRO A 46 -6.87 -34.20 16.58
CA PRO A 46 -5.79 -34.75 15.77
C PRO A 46 -4.86 -33.63 15.30
N PRO A 47 -3.54 -33.88 15.20
CA PRO A 47 -2.60 -32.92 14.69
C PRO A 47 -2.98 -32.52 13.25
N PRO A 48 -2.71 -31.27 12.83
CA PRO A 48 -3.01 -30.84 11.48
C PRO A 48 -2.22 -31.70 10.49
N THR A 49 -2.93 -32.31 9.53
CA THR A 49 -2.31 -32.99 8.39
C THR A 49 -1.55 -31.96 7.56
N PRO A 50 -0.27 -32.20 7.20
CA PRO A 50 0.47 -31.29 6.34
C PRO A 50 -0.25 -31.16 5.00
N THR A 51 -0.63 -29.93 4.65
CA THR A 51 -1.19 -29.64 3.32
C THR A 51 -0.06 -29.76 2.29
N PRO A 52 -0.24 -30.52 1.19
CA PRO A 52 0.78 -30.60 0.15
C PRO A 52 1.05 -29.20 -0.40
N LEU A 53 2.33 -28.82 -0.49
CA LEU A 53 2.73 -27.53 -1.06
C LEU A 53 2.22 -27.44 -2.51
N PRO A 54 1.67 -26.29 -2.93
CA PRO A 54 1.34 -26.06 -4.33
C PRO A 54 2.58 -26.25 -5.21
N LYS A 55 2.39 -26.84 -6.39
CA LYS A 55 3.46 -26.93 -7.39
C LYS A 55 3.83 -25.51 -7.87
N PRO A 56 5.13 -25.17 -8.03
CA PRO A 56 5.52 -23.86 -8.52
C PRO A 56 4.99 -23.59 -9.93
N HIS A 57 4.48 -22.38 -10.15
CA HIS A 57 4.21 -21.85 -11.48
C HIS A 57 5.52 -21.24 -12.04
N VAL A 58 5.88 -21.60 -13.27
CA VAL A 58 7.12 -21.12 -13.90
C VAL A 58 6.77 -20.21 -15.08
N LEU A 59 7.29 -18.98 -15.04
CA LEU A 59 7.28 -18.03 -16.16
C LEU A 59 8.72 -17.81 -16.63
N THR A 60 9.00 -18.14 -17.89
CA THR A 60 10.31 -17.88 -18.51
C THR A 60 10.25 -16.60 -19.33
N VAL A 61 11.08 -15.61 -18.97
CA VAL A 61 11.17 -14.32 -19.67
C VAL A 61 12.58 -14.18 -20.28
N CYS A 62 12.66 -13.89 -21.58
CA CYS A 62 13.94 -13.67 -22.25
C CYS A 62 14.38 -12.21 -22.08
N LEU A 63 15.63 -11.99 -21.67
CA LEU A 63 16.26 -10.67 -21.57
C LEU A 63 17.30 -10.47 -22.67
N LEU A 64 17.67 -9.22 -22.95
CA LEU A 64 18.67 -8.86 -23.97
C LEU A 64 20.10 -9.30 -23.60
N GLY A 65 20.37 -9.60 -22.32
CA GLY A 65 21.66 -10.03 -21.81
C GLY A 65 21.65 -10.22 -20.30
N GLU A 66 22.81 -10.62 -19.76
CA GLU A 66 23.06 -10.68 -18.31
C GLU A 66 23.09 -9.26 -17.71
N PRO A 67 22.54 -9.04 -16.50
CA PRO A 67 22.77 -7.80 -15.76
C PRO A 67 24.26 -7.63 -15.44
N ASP A 68 24.78 -6.40 -15.54
CA ASP A 68 26.17 -6.07 -15.21
C ASP A 68 26.42 -5.97 -13.70
N THR A 69 25.37 -5.75 -12.91
CA THR A 69 25.44 -5.69 -11.45
C THR A 69 24.09 -6.01 -10.83
N LEU A 70 24.10 -6.59 -9.63
CA LEU A 70 22.92 -6.71 -8.77
C LEU A 70 23.01 -5.76 -7.55
N TYR A 71 24.00 -4.86 -7.55
CA TYR A 71 24.10 -3.81 -6.54
C TYR A 71 23.08 -2.71 -6.84
N LEU A 72 22.04 -2.61 -6.01
CA LEU A 72 20.93 -1.68 -6.18
C LEU A 72 21.37 -0.21 -6.39
N TYR A 73 22.44 0.21 -5.71
CA TYR A 73 22.98 1.57 -5.80
C TYR A 73 24.14 1.70 -6.79
N GLY A 74 24.33 0.72 -7.68
CA GLY A 74 25.40 0.70 -8.68
C GLY A 74 25.17 1.66 -9.85
N GLY A 75 23.95 2.16 -10.04
CA GLY A 75 23.64 3.15 -11.07
C GLY A 75 23.70 2.63 -12.51
N SER A 76 23.51 1.33 -12.73
CA SER A 76 23.50 0.77 -14.09
C SER A 76 22.29 1.26 -14.89
N HIS A 77 22.54 1.57 -16.16
CA HIS A 77 21.52 1.95 -17.15
C HIS A 77 21.17 0.80 -18.11
N LEU A 78 21.74 -0.40 -17.90
CA LEU A 78 21.42 -1.55 -18.73
C LEU A 78 19.97 -1.99 -18.48
N PRO A 79 19.14 -2.18 -19.54
CA PRO A 79 17.76 -2.64 -19.37
C PRO A 79 17.65 -3.98 -18.63
N ALA A 80 18.58 -4.91 -18.88
CA ALA A 80 18.61 -6.21 -18.18
C ALA A 80 18.79 -6.03 -16.67
N THR A 81 19.70 -5.17 -16.24
CA THR A 81 19.92 -4.84 -14.83
C THR A 81 18.70 -4.20 -14.19
N GLN A 82 18.08 -3.23 -14.86
CA GLN A 82 16.88 -2.58 -14.36
C GLN A 82 15.71 -3.56 -14.22
N GLN A 83 15.48 -4.42 -15.21
CA GLN A 83 14.40 -5.42 -15.18
C GLN A 83 14.58 -6.44 -14.06
N VAL A 84 15.80 -6.99 -13.89
CA VAL A 84 16.10 -7.95 -12.83
C VAL A 84 15.98 -7.29 -11.46
N LEU A 85 16.53 -6.08 -11.30
CA LEU A 85 16.46 -5.36 -10.02
C LEU A 85 15.03 -4.95 -9.66
N SER A 86 14.18 -4.56 -10.62
CA SER A 86 12.77 -4.28 -10.35
C SER A 86 11.98 -5.53 -9.95
N ALA A 87 12.35 -6.72 -10.44
CA ALA A 87 11.74 -7.97 -10.01
C ALA A 87 12.19 -8.41 -8.62
N LEU A 88 13.42 -8.06 -8.22
CA LEU A 88 14.00 -8.41 -6.91
C LEU A 88 13.68 -7.38 -5.82
N TYR A 89 13.62 -6.11 -6.18
CA TYR A 89 13.42 -4.97 -5.31
C TYR A 89 12.28 -4.11 -5.84
N ASP A 90 11.07 -4.39 -5.34
CA ASP A 90 9.94 -3.51 -5.53
C ASP A 90 10.13 -2.24 -4.69
N GLY A 91 10.01 -1.08 -5.33
CA GLY A 91 10.29 0.21 -4.71
C GLY A 91 9.17 0.63 -3.77
N PRO A 92 9.39 1.66 -2.92
CA PRO A 92 8.31 2.23 -2.12
C PRO A 92 7.23 2.92 -2.98
N ILE A 93 7.61 3.31 -4.20
CA ILE A 93 6.79 4.03 -5.17
C ILE A 93 6.96 3.35 -6.53
N ASP A 94 5.83 3.06 -7.18
CA ASP A 94 5.74 2.52 -8.53
C ASP A 94 5.25 3.55 -9.54
N HIS A 95 5.38 3.19 -10.82
CA HIS A 95 4.85 3.95 -11.94
C HIS A 95 3.74 3.18 -12.64
N LEU A 96 2.51 3.67 -12.55
CA LEU A 96 1.33 3.11 -13.21
C LEU A 96 0.63 4.21 -13.98
N GLU A 97 0.36 3.97 -15.26
CA GLU A 97 -0.32 4.93 -16.15
C GLU A 97 0.33 6.32 -16.14
N TYR A 98 1.66 6.37 -16.12
CA TYR A 98 2.46 7.61 -16.04
C TYR A 98 2.31 8.39 -14.71
N GLY A 99 1.59 7.85 -13.74
CA GLY A 99 1.47 8.39 -12.39
C GLY A 99 2.34 7.65 -11.38
N TYR A 100 2.76 8.36 -10.34
CA TYR A 100 3.39 7.75 -9.17
C TYR A 100 2.33 7.07 -8.29
N ARG A 101 2.59 5.85 -7.83
CA ARG A 101 1.71 5.11 -6.92
C ARG A 101 2.48 4.65 -5.69
N PRO A 102 1.97 4.91 -4.47
CA PRO A 102 2.59 4.37 -3.27
C PRO A 102 2.25 2.87 -3.17
N VAL A 103 3.28 2.02 -3.06
CA VAL A 103 3.10 0.55 -2.91
C VAL A 103 3.38 0.15 -1.47
N LEU A 104 4.56 0.51 -0.96
CA LEU A 104 4.93 0.30 0.44
C LEU A 104 4.43 1.43 1.35
N LEU A 105 4.20 2.62 0.78
CA LEU A 105 3.80 3.82 1.52
C LEU A 105 2.28 3.92 1.64
N GLN A 106 1.78 4.57 2.69
CA GLN A 106 0.34 4.83 2.84
C GLN A 106 -0.15 5.94 1.89
N LYS A 107 0.73 6.91 1.59
CA LYS A 107 0.50 8.01 0.64
C LYS A 107 1.83 8.47 0.05
N LEU A 108 1.77 9.21 -1.06
CA LEU A 108 2.95 9.89 -1.59
C LEU A 108 3.31 11.08 -0.68
N PRO A 109 4.58 11.22 -0.26
CA PRO A 109 5.00 12.37 0.52
C PRO A 109 4.77 13.69 -0.23
N SER A 110 4.21 14.69 0.45
CA SER A 110 3.95 16.01 -0.13
C SER A 110 4.44 17.12 0.80
N PHE A 111 4.79 18.28 0.23
CA PHE A 111 5.09 19.49 1.01
C PHE A 111 3.83 20.11 1.64
N ALA A 112 2.67 19.96 0.98
CA ALA A 112 1.42 20.54 1.43
C ALA A 112 0.94 19.91 2.75
N ASP A 113 1.16 18.60 2.90
CA ASP A 113 0.77 17.84 4.09
C ASP A 113 1.89 17.72 5.13
N GLY A 114 3.06 18.33 4.87
CA GLY A 114 4.20 18.34 5.78
C GLY A 114 5.01 17.04 5.85
N ASP A 115 4.79 16.07 4.96
CA ASP A 115 5.59 14.83 4.93
C ASP A 115 6.95 15.02 4.26
N ALA A 116 7.08 16.05 3.43
CA ALA A 116 8.32 16.46 2.79
C ALA A 116 8.82 17.77 3.41
N LEU A 117 10.13 17.83 3.68
CA LEU A 117 10.78 19.00 4.28
C LEU A 117 12.12 19.28 3.62
N VAL A 118 12.47 20.57 3.56
CA VAL A 118 13.78 21.02 3.10
C VAL A 118 14.66 21.24 4.33
N ARG A 119 15.82 20.58 4.35
CA ARG A 119 16.83 20.75 5.39
C ARG A 119 18.06 21.43 4.80
N VAL A 120 18.46 22.55 5.39
CA VAL A 120 19.75 23.20 5.06
C VAL A 120 20.88 22.40 5.70
N VAL A 121 21.86 22.01 4.90
CA VAL A 121 23.07 21.33 5.35
C VAL A 121 24.26 22.25 5.03
N GLN A 122 25.10 22.50 6.02
CA GLN A 122 26.33 23.29 5.82
C GLN A 122 27.35 22.44 5.09
N VAL A 123 27.93 23.00 4.03
CA VAL A 123 28.96 22.36 3.22
C VAL A 123 30.22 23.22 3.22
N HIS A 124 31.38 22.57 3.17
CA HIS A 124 32.69 23.21 3.10
C HIS A 124 33.26 23.08 1.70
N ALA A 125 34.24 23.93 1.39
CA ALA A 125 34.98 23.83 0.14
C ALA A 125 35.61 22.44 -0.01
N GLY A 126 35.29 21.76 -1.12
CA GLY A 126 35.78 20.41 -1.44
C GLY A 126 34.84 19.26 -1.07
N ASP A 127 33.72 19.54 -0.40
CA ASP A 127 32.67 18.56 -0.11
C ASP A 127 32.01 18.08 -1.41
N ARG A 128 31.68 16.78 -1.49
CA ARG A 128 30.93 16.25 -2.63
C ARG A 128 29.44 16.51 -2.43
N VAL A 129 28.83 17.26 -3.34
CA VAL A 129 27.39 17.56 -3.36
C VAL A 129 26.75 17.03 -4.64
N VAL A 130 25.47 16.69 -4.57
CA VAL A 130 24.71 16.23 -5.73
C VAL A 130 23.96 17.43 -6.33
N ASP A 131 24.15 17.68 -7.63
CA ASP A 131 23.46 18.76 -8.33
C ASP A 131 21.98 18.42 -8.62
N ALA A 132 21.23 19.37 -9.17
CA ALA A 132 19.82 19.18 -9.51
C ALA A 132 19.58 18.10 -10.59
N ALA A 133 20.64 17.67 -11.30
CA ALA A 133 20.58 16.60 -12.29
C ALA A 133 21.04 15.25 -11.72
N GLY A 134 21.29 15.15 -10.40
CA GLY A 134 21.72 13.92 -9.75
C GLY A 134 23.21 13.60 -9.91
N ARG A 135 24.04 14.54 -10.40
CA ARG A 135 25.48 14.32 -10.59
C ARG A 135 26.25 14.74 -9.35
N ALA A 136 27.22 13.93 -8.94
CA ALA A 136 28.13 14.28 -7.86
C ALA A 136 29.18 15.30 -8.34
N THR A 137 29.20 16.47 -7.71
CA THR A 137 30.10 17.61 -7.96
C THR A 137 30.89 17.95 -6.68
N ARG A 138 31.94 18.75 -6.78
CA ARG A 138 32.78 19.22 -5.66
C ARG A 138 32.83 20.73 -5.63
#